data_AF-A0A059X8E2-F1
#
_entry.id   AF-A0A059X8E2-F1
#
_cell.length_a   1.000
_cell.length_b   1.000
_cell.length_c   1.000
_cell.angle_alpha   90.00
_cell.angle_beta   90.00
_cell.angle_gamma   90.00
#
_symmetry.space_group_name_H-M   'P 1'
#
loop_
_entity.id
_entity.type
_entity.pdbx_description
1 polymer ?
#
loop_
_entity_poly.entity_id
_entity_poly.type
_entity_poly.pdbx_seq_one_letter_code
_entity_poly.pdbx_strand_id
1 'polypeptide(L)'
;TVIAAGFERYRMEDKAAQLVTGLFEAAQHFPNMRLPELFGGLERNYKTKEGPAFYPVACNPQAWSSGAESLLLRATLGIAIDGTNKKVTIESPRLPVWLEDITISNLKIGDSKVSLKFERQGKNVNVTVIEKSDDVSVVLSPTRSSSRSCAIRINQPSVKERGRRPGPP
;
A
#
# COMPACT_ATOMS: atom_id res chain seq x y z
N THR A 1 7.93 3.81 -11.27
CA THR A 1 6.52 4.23 -11.08
C THR A 1 5.60 3.74 -12.19
N VAL A 2 5.92 3.98 -13.47
CA VAL A 2 5.09 3.56 -14.62
C VAL A 2 4.74 2.07 -14.60
N ILE A 3 5.71 1.20 -14.30
CA ILE A 3 5.49 -0.26 -14.23
C ILE A 3 4.44 -0.61 -13.16
N ALA A 4 4.53 -0.02 -11.98
CA ALA A 4 3.58 -0.25 -10.89
C ALA A 4 2.16 0.25 -11.25
N ALA A 5 2.06 1.42 -11.89
CA ALA A 5 0.78 1.92 -12.40
C ALA A 5 0.19 1.00 -13.49
N GLY A 6 1.06 0.40 -14.32
CA GLY A 6 0.66 -0.65 -15.27
C GLY A 6 0.07 -1.86 -14.55
N PHE A 7 0.77 -2.39 -13.54
CA PHE A 7 0.26 -3.51 -12.75
C PHE A 7 -1.07 -3.20 -12.07
N GLU A 8 -1.25 -2.01 -11.51
CA GLU A 8 -2.55 -1.55 -10.97
C GLU A 8 -3.64 -1.59 -12.06
N ARG A 9 -3.38 -0.98 -13.23
CA ARG A 9 -4.35 -0.91 -14.33
C ARG A 9 -4.74 -2.29 -14.88
N TYR A 10 -3.81 -3.24 -14.90
CA TYR A 10 -4.03 -4.60 -15.37
C TYR A 10 -4.42 -5.59 -14.27
N ARG A 11 -4.62 -5.14 -13.02
CA ARG A 11 -4.95 -5.99 -11.87
C ARG A 11 -3.96 -7.12 -11.64
N MET A 12 -2.69 -6.74 -11.62
CA MET A 12 -1.56 -7.61 -11.36
C MET A 12 -0.93 -7.28 -10.01
N GLU A 13 -1.73 -7.26 -8.95
CA GLU A 13 -1.33 -6.83 -7.61
C GLU A 13 -0.23 -7.75 -7.03
N ASP A 14 -0.25 -9.04 -7.38
CA ASP A 14 0.82 -9.99 -7.04
C ASP A 14 2.17 -9.58 -7.68
N LYS A 15 2.15 -9.04 -8.91
CA LYS A 15 3.34 -8.52 -9.58
C LYS A 15 3.79 -7.19 -9.00
N ALA A 16 2.86 -6.33 -8.61
CA ALA A 16 3.18 -5.11 -7.86
C ALA A 16 3.85 -5.45 -6.52
N ALA A 17 3.34 -6.43 -5.77
CA ALA A 17 3.95 -6.88 -4.51
C ALA A 17 5.35 -7.49 -4.71
N GLN A 18 5.55 -8.25 -5.80
CA GLN A 18 6.87 -8.74 -6.20
C GLN A 18 7.84 -7.58 -6.53
N LEU A 19 7.38 -6.57 -7.26
CA LEU A 19 8.18 -5.39 -7.59
C LEU A 19 8.61 -4.64 -6.31
N VAL A 20 7.67 -4.39 -5.39
CA VAL A 20 7.96 -3.74 -4.11
C VAL A 20 8.97 -4.57 -3.29
N THR A 21 8.84 -5.89 -3.30
CA THR A 21 9.82 -6.79 -2.66
C THR A 21 11.21 -6.62 -3.26
N GLY A 22 11.32 -6.68 -4.59
CA GLY A 22 12.61 -6.51 -5.27
C GLY A 22 13.25 -5.15 -5.01
N LEU A 23 12.47 -4.06 -5.00
CA LEU A 23 12.95 -2.72 -4.68
C LEU A 23 13.40 -2.59 -3.22
N PHE A 24 12.65 -3.17 -2.28
CA PHE A 24 13.01 -3.19 -0.87
C PHE A 24 14.30 -3.99 -0.62
N GLU A 25 14.44 -5.17 -1.24
CA GLU A 25 15.66 -5.97 -1.17
C GLU A 25 16.84 -5.28 -1.84
N ALA A 26 16.63 -4.61 -2.98
CA ALA A 26 17.68 -3.81 -3.62
C ALA A 26 18.13 -2.67 -2.71
N ALA A 27 17.20 -1.93 -2.09
CA ALA A 27 17.50 -0.83 -1.19
C ALA A 27 18.43 -1.23 -0.04
N GLN A 28 18.30 -2.44 0.50
CA GLN A 28 19.16 -2.97 1.57
C GLN A 28 20.65 -3.06 1.20
N HIS A 29 20.99 -3.04 -0.10
CA HIS A 29 22.38 -3.05 -0.56
C HIS A 29 23.00 -1.66 -0.66
N PHE A 30 22.19 -0.60 -0.55
CA PHE A 30 22.64 0.78 -0.67
C PHE A 30 22.77 1.46 0.69
N PRO A 31 23.69 2.43 0.84
CA PRO A 31 23.82 3.21 2.07
C PRO A 31 22.48 3.83 2.49
N ASN A 32 22.20 3.80 3.80
CA ASN A 32 20.97 4.34 4.41
C ASN A 32 19.66 3.73 3.86
N MET A 33 19.73 2.58 3.18
CA MET A 33 18.58 1.93 2.53
C MET A 33 17.86 2.82 1.51
N ARG A 34 18.61 3.71 0.84
CA ARG A 34 18.08 4.61 -0.17
C ARG A 34 18.48 4.16 -1.56
N LEU A 35 17.49 3.93 -2.41
CA LEU A 35 17.74 3.62 -3.81
C LEU A 35 18.37 4.84 -4.51
N PRO A 36 19.46 4.63 -5.27
CA PRO A 36 20.04 5.69 -6.09
C PRO A 36 19.14 5.99 -7.29
N GLU A 37 19.42 7.09 -7.99
CA GLU A 37 18.79 7.45 -9.26
C GLU A 37 18.80 6.29 -10.28
N LEU A 38 19.93 5.60 -10.36
CA LEU A 38 20.16 4.49 -11.28
C LEU A 38 20.97 3.39 -10.58
N PHE A 39 20.54 2.15 -10.76
CA PHE A 39 21.32 0.97 -10.44
C PHE A 39 21.09 -0.10 -11.50
N GLY A 40 22.13 -0.89 -11.75
CA GLY A 40 22.06 -2.06 -12.61
C GLY A 40 22.05 -3.34 -11.79
N GLY A 41 21.92 -4.47 -12.46
CA GLY A 41 22.06 -5.77 -11.82
C GLY A 41 22.02 -6.90 -12.83
N LEU A 42 22.64 -8.03 -12.46
CA LEU A 42 22.48 -9.30 -13.14
C LEU A 42 21.38 -10.12 -12.44
N GLU A 43 21.11 -11.31 -12.97
CA GLU A 43 20.21 -12.26 -12.32
C GLU A 43 20.66 -12.56 -10.89
N ARG A 44 19.70 -12.65 -9.96
CA ARG A 44 19.97 -12.83 -8.54
C ARG A 44 20.66 -14.18 -8.30
N ASN A 45 21.90 -14.14 -7.85
CA ASN A 45 22.66 -15.32 -7.46
C ASN A 45 22.80 -15.42 -5.93
N TYR A 46 22.00 -16.30 -5.33
CA TYR A 46 21.99 -16.53 -3.88
C TYR A 46 23.30 -17.11 -3.32
N LYS A 47 24.19 -17.65 -4.17
CA LYS A 47 25.49 -18.19 -3.75
C LYS A 47 26.54 -17.10 -3.58
N THR A 48 26.57 -16.13 -4.49
CA THR A 48 27.58 -15.07 -4.50
C THR A 48 27.17 -13.85 -3.65
N LYS A 49 25.88 -13.74 -3.28
CA LYS A 49 25.30 -12.59 -2.57
C LYS A 49 25.61 -11.25 -3.27
N GLU A 50 25.73 -11.29 -4.58
CA GLU A 50 25.95 -10.08 -5.39
C GLU A 50 24.72 -9.19 -5.32
N GLY A 51 24.95 -7.94 -4.93
CA GLY A 51 23.94 -6.90 -4.89
C GLY A 51 23.84 -6.16 -6.23
N PRO A 52 22.90 -5.20 -6.33
CA PRO A 52 22.82 -4.30 -7.47
C PRO A 52 24.16 -3.60 -7.75
N ALA A 53 24.51 -3.49 -9.03
CA ALA A 53 25.69 -2.76 -9.47
C ALA A 53 25.49 -1.25 -9.27
N PHE A 54 26.43 -0.64 -8.55
CA PHE A 54 26.45 0.80 -8.31
C PHE A 54 26.84 1.56 -9.58
N TYR A 55 26.11 2.63 -9.87
CA TYR A 55 26.49 3.58 -10.91
C TYR A 55 27.22 4.78 -10.26
N PRO A 56 28.51 5.04 -10.56
CA PRO A 56 29.36 5.96 -9.78
C PRO A 56 28.87 7.41 -9.68
N VAL A 57 28.05 7.86 -10.63
CA VAL A 57 27.56 9.25 -10.73
C VAL A 57 26.08 9.41 -10.37
N ALA A 58 25.44 8.36 -9.83
CA ALA A 58 24.03 8.43 -9.48
C ALA A 58 23.79 9.35 -8.27
N CYS A 59 22.80 10.24 -8.36
CA CYS A 59 22.33 11.00 -7.20
C CYS A 59 21.60 10.09 -6.19
N ASN A 60 21.80 10.33 -4.89
CA ASN A 60 21.13 9.58 -3.83
C ASN A 60 20.56 10.52 -2.75
N PRO A 61 19.21 10.65 -2.60
CA PRO A 61 18.14 10.16 -3.48
C PRO A 61 17.78 11.18 -4.58
N GLN A 62 17.21 10.71 -5.69
CA GLN A 62 16.79 11.58 -6.79
C GLN A 62 15.40 12.19 -6.52
N ALA A 63 15.27 13.52 -6.63
CA ALA A 63 14.08 14.27 -6.22
C ALA A 63 12.80 13.93 -7.00
N TRP A 64 12.90 13.42 -8.23
CA TRP A 64 11.76 13.00 -9.05
C TRP A 64 11.25 11.59 -8.68
N SER A 65 11.96 10.86 -7.81
CA SER A 65 11.51 9.57 -7.27
C SER A 65 10.62 9.69 -6.03
N SER A 66 10.47 10.86 -5.41
CA SER A 66 9.73 11.03 -4.14
C SER A 66 8.23 10.70 -4.19
N GLY A 67 7.65 10.54 -5.39
CA GLY A 67 6.27 10.07 -5.56
C GLY A 67 6.16 8.55 -5.76
N ALA A 68 7.29 7.84 -5.84
CA ALA A 68 7.30 6.43 -6.22
C ALA A 68 6.77 5.54 -5.11
N GLU A 69 7.10 5.83 -3.86
CA GLU A 69 6.71 5.04 -2.69
C GLU A 69 5.19 5.06 -2.52
N SER A 70 4.57 6.25 -2.62
CA SER A 70 3.11 6.37 -2.53
C SER A 70 2.40 5.62 -3.65
N LEU A 71 2.94 5.66 -4.87
CA LEU A 71 2.35 4.96 -6.01
C LEU A 71 2.55 3.45 -5.91
N LEU A 72 3.69 2.98 -5.42
CA LEU A 72 3.95 1.56 -5.15
C LEU A 72 2.98 1.02 -4.09
N LEU A 73 2.79 1.76 -2.99
CA LEU A 73 1.83 1.41 -1.94
C LEU A 73 0.39 1.40 -2.47
N ARG A 74 0.02 2.39 -3.28
CA ARG A 74 -1.29 2.44 -3.93
C ARG A 74 -1.51 1.20 -4.81
N ALA A 75 -0.53 0.86 -5.64
CA ALA A 75 -0.61 -0.25 -6.59
C ALA A 75 -0.65 -1.63 -5.89
N THR A 76 -0.03 -1.79 -4.73
CA THR A 76 -0.08 -3.04 -3.95
C THR A 76 -1.33 -3.16 -3.11
N LEU A 77 -1.74 -2.07 -2.45
CA LEU A 77 -2.91 -2.05 -1.57
C LEU A 77 -4.23 -1.89 -2.33
N GLY A 78 -4.16 -1.56 -3.63
CA GLY A 78 -5.32 -1.40 -4.50
C GLY A 78 -6.24 -0.25 -4.07
N ILE A 79 -5.65 0.84 -3.59
CA ILE A 79 -6.41 1.99 -3.06
C ILE A 79 -6.75 2.93 -4.21
N ALA A 80 -8.04 3.13 -4.46
CA ALA A 80 -8.56 4.15 -5.35
C ALA A 80 -9.32 5.22 -4.55
N ILE A 81 -8.91 6.49 -4.70
CA ILE A 81 -9.51 7.62 -4.00
C ILE A 81 -10.27 8.47 -5.00
N ASP A 82 -11.58 8.62 -4.77
CA ASP A 82 -12.43 9.59 -5.43
C ASP A 82 -12.65 10.76 -4.47
N GLY A 83 -11.87 11.83 -4.67
CA GLY A 83 -11.91 13.02 -3.83
C GLY A 83 -13.23 13.79 -3.93
N THR A 84 -13.88 13.76 -5.10
CA THR A 84 -15.13 14.46 -5.35
C THR A 84 -16.29 13.81 -4.60
N ASN A 85 -16.37 12.49 -4.64
CA ASN A 85 -17.42 11.72 -3.97
C ASN A 85 -17.02 11.28 -2.54
N LYS A 86 -15.88 11.74 -2.02
CA LYS A 86 -15.31 11.36 -0.72
C LYS A 86 -15.32 9.84 -0.50
N LYS A 87 -14.90 9.10 -1.53
CA LYS A 87 -14.98 7.64 -1.56
C LYS A 87 -13.60 7.02 -1.68
N VAL A 88 -13.29 6.09 -0.80
CA VAL A 88 -12.14 5.20 -0.90
C VAL A 88 -12.61 3.82 -1.30
N THR A 89 -12.06 3.33 -2.39
CA THR A 89 -12.31 1.99 -2.90
C THR A 89 -11.04 1.18 -2.71
N ILE A 90 -11.18 -0.05 -2.21
CA ILE A 90 -10.06 -0.97 -2.01
C ILE A 90 -10.33 -2.20 -2.88
N GLU A 91 -9.44 -2.43 -3.83
CA GLU A 91 -9.53 -3.51 -4.80
C GLU A 91 -8.40 -4.51 -4.57
N SER A 92 -8.75 -5.75 -4.21
CA SER A 92 -7.80 -6.88 -4.17
C SER A 92 -6.44 -6.58 -3.49
N PRO A 93 -6.43 -6.08 -2.23
CA PRO A 93 -5.19 -5.67 -1.57
C PRO A 93 -4.19 -6.83 -1.47
N ARG A 94 -2.92 -6.49 -1.70
CA ARG A 94 -1.77 -7.41 -1.59
C ARG A 94 -0.65 -6.77 -0.78
N LEU A 95 -0.11 -7.55 0.15
CA LEU A 95 1.11 -7.19 0.86
C LEU A 95 2.28 -8.03 0.32
N PRO A 96 3.51 -7.47 0.24
CA PRO A 96 4.75 -8.22 0.07
C PRO A 96 4.95 -9.26 1.18
N VAL A 97 5.48 -10.45 0.88
CA VAL A 97 5.53 -11.60 1.84
C VAL A 97 6.20 -11.25 3.18
N TRP A 98 7.20 -10.37 3.17
CA TRP A 98 7.91 -9.90 4.37
C TRP A 98 7.15 -8.83 5.17
N LEU A 99 6.05 -8.30 4.65
CA LEU A 99 5.22 -7.29 5.30
C LEU A 99 3.96 -7.95 5.88
N GLU A 100 3.89 -7.94 7.21
CA GLU A 100 2.77 -8.50 7.97
C GLU A 100 1.59 -7.53 8.03
N ASP A 101 1.85 -6.25 8.32
CA ASP A 101 0.82 -5.23 8.34
C ASP A 101 1.34 -3.86 7.92
N ILE A 102 0.42 -3.00 7.51
CA ILE A 102 0.69 -1.59 7.24
C ILE A 102 -0.51 -0.75 7.65
N THR A 103 -0.22 0.37 8.30
CA THR A 103 -1.24 1.35 8.68
C THR A 103 -1.01 2.64 7.91
N ILE A 104 -2.05 3.09 7.21
CA ILE A 104 -2.12 4.42 6.60
C ILE A 104 -2.96 5.29 7.53
N SER A 105 -2.33 6.26 8.17
CA SER A 105 -2.99 7.18 9.10
C SER A 105 -3.26 8.53 8.45
N ASN A 106 -4.40 9.14 8.81
CA ASN A 106 -4.74 10.51 8.40
C ASN A 106 -4.69 10.74 6.87
N LEU A 107 -5.11 9.76 6.07
CA LEU A 107 -5.26 9.92 4.63
C LEU A 107 -6.34 10.98 4.36
N LYS A 108 -5.92 12.14 3.84
CA LYS A 108 -6.82 13.27 3.56
C LYS A 108 -7.58 13.08 2.25
N ILE A 109 -8.87 13.42 2.28
CA ILE A 109 -9.80 13.36 1.15
C ILE A 109 -10.62 14.66 1.18
N GLY A 110 -10.11 15.71 0.52
CA GLY A 110 -10.59 17.06 0.76
C GLY A 110 -10.37 17.47 2.22
N ASP A 111 -11.43 17.95 2.88
CA ASP A 111 -11.42 18.32 4.31
C ASP A 111 -11.60 17.13 5.26
N SER A 112 -11.85 15.94 4.70
CA SER A 112 -12.10 14.72 5.46
C SER A 112 -10.83 13.87 5.61
N LYS A 113 -10.85 12.92 6.54
CA LYS A 113 -9.72 12.00 6.76
C LYS A 113 -10.18 10.56 6.98
N VAL A 114 -9.31 9.62 6.64
CA VAL A 114 -9.49 8.19 6.94
C VAL A 114 -8.16 7.57 7.35
N SER A 115 -8.22 6.62 8.28
CA SER A 115 -7.09 5.79 8.70
C SER A 115 -7.44 4.32 8.48
N LEU A 116 -6.60 3.61 7.74
CA LEU A 116 -6.82 2.23 7.29
C LEU A 116 -5.65 1.35 7.74
N LYS A 117 -5.96 0.17 8.26
CA LYS A 117 -4.99 -0.88 8.55
C LYS A 117 -5.17 -2.03 7.58
N PHE A 118 -4.08 -2.51 7.03
CA PHE A 118 -4.02 -3.69 6.19
C PHE A 118 -3.19 -4.75 6.93
N GLU A 119 -3.76 -5.92 7.15
CA GLU A 119 -3.11 -7.02 7.88
C GLU A 119 -3.13 -8.28 7.04
N ARG A 120 -1.99 -8.92 6.90
CA ARG A 120 -1.86 -10.22 6.25
C ARG A 120 -2.64 -11.27 7.05
N GLN A 121 -3.45 -12.04 6.34
CA GLN A 121 -4.03 -13.31 6.81
C GLN A 121 -3.74 -14.39 5.78
N GLY A 122 -2.58 -15.03 5.92
CA GLY A 122 -2.07 -15.99 4.95
C GLY A 122 -1.85 -15.35 3.58
N LYS A 123 -2.66 -15.75 2.60
CA LYS A 123 -2.65 -15.19 1.23
C LYS A 123 -3.58 -14.00 1.04
N ASN A 124 -4.43 -13.72 2.03
CA ASN A 124 -5.41 -12.65 1.99
C ASN A 124 -4.91 -11.45 2.81
N VAL A 125 -5.55 -10.31 2.60
CA VAL A 125 -5.31 -9.09 3.38
C VAL A 125 -6.64 -8.67 3.99
N ASN A 126 -6.67 -8.59 5.31
CA ASN A 126 -7.77 -8.01 6.07
C ASN A 126 -7.60 -6.49 6.10
N VAL A 127 -8.70 -5.76 5.96
CA VAL A 127 -8.71 -4.30 5.95
C VAL A 127 -9.57 -3.80 7.09
N THR A 128 -8.97 -3.06 8.02
CA THR A 128 -9.70 -2.47 9.14
C THR A 128 -9.73 -0.96 8.97
N VAL A 129 -10.91 -0.37 9.07
CA VAL A 129 -11.05 1.09 9.17
C VAL A 129 -10.81 1.46 10.62
N ILE A 130 -9.72 2.17 10.90
CA ILE A 130 -9.39 2.59 12.28
C ILE A 130 -10.18 3.83 12.66
N GLU A 131 -10.18 4.82 11.77
CA GLU A 131 -10.84 6.11 11.94
C GLU A 131 -11.35 6.56 10.57
N LYS A 132 -12.55 7.14 10.50
CA LYS A 132 -13.02 7.85 9.31
C LYS A 132 -13.85 9.05 9.70
N SER A 133 -13.83 10.10 8.88
CA SER A 133 -14.86 11.13 8.91
C SER A 133 -16.21 10.55 8.47
N ASP A 134 -17.31 11.11 9.00
CA ASP A 134 -18.66 10.59 8.76
C ASP A 134 -19.05 10.59 7.28
N ASP A 135 -18.57 11.59 6.53
CA ASP A 135 -18.83 11.83 5.12
C ASP A 135 -17.91 11.05 4.16
N VAL A 136 -16.96 10.28 4.67
CA VAL A 136 -16.09 9.41 3.85
C VAL A 136 -16.70 8.03 3.73
N SER A 137 -16.87 7.53 2.51
CA SER A 137 -17.28 6.14 2.26
C SER A 137 -16.07 5.27 1.98
N VAL A 138 -15.97 4.10 2.63
CA VAL A 138 -14.93 3.09 2.36
C VAL A 138 -15.62 1.84 1.84
N VAL A 139 -15.27 1.42 0.63
CA VAL A 139 -15.91 0.30 -0.08
C VAL A 139 -14.86 -0.71 -0.52
N LEU A 140 -15.17 -2.00 -0.33
CA LEU A 140 -14.41 -3.08 -0.97
C LEU A 140 -15.03 -3.39 -2.33
N SER A 141 -14.23 -3.35 -3.38
CA SER A 141 -14.65 -3.89 -4.68
C SER A 141 -14.48 -5.41 -4.68
N PRO A 142 -15.52 -6.20 -5.00
CA PRO A 142 -15.34 -7.63 -5.21
C PRO A 142 -14.46 -7.87 -6.45
N THR A 143 -13.45 -8.72 -6.28
CA THR A 143 -12.55 -9.15 -7.36
C THR A 143 -13.40 -9.81 -8.48
N ARG A 144 -13.48 -9.19 -9.66
CA ARG A 144 -14.20 -9.76 -10.83
C ARG A 144 -13.40 -10.92 -11.44
N SER A 145 -13.46 -12.14 -10.86
CA SER A 145 -12.97 -13.45 -11.40
C SER A 145 -11.42 -13.55 -11.57
N SER A 146 -10.67 -14.62 -11.25
CA SER A 146 -10.93 -16.06 -11.20
C SER A 146 -10.07 -16.82 -10.16
N SER A 147 -10.60 -17.94 -9.66
CA SER A 147 -9.96 -19.12 -9.02
C SER A 147 -9.11 -19.02 -7.74
N ARG A 148 -8.87 -17.85 -7.12
CA ARG A 148 -8.38 -17.79 -5.72
C ARG A 148 -9.12 -16.69 -4.95
N SER A 149 -10.12 -17.10 -4.18
CA SER A 149 -10.92 -16.18 -3.37
C SER A 149 -10.04 -15.49 -2.34
N CYS A 150 -9.67 -14.25 -2.61
CA CYS A 150 -9.18 -13.34 -1.58
C CYS A 150 -10.40 -12.89 -0.77
N ALA A 151 -10.61 -13.48 0.39
CA ALA A 151 -11.65 -13.03 1.31
C ALA A 151 -11.18 -11.71 1.92
N ILE A 152 -11.82 -10.61 1.53
CA ILE A 152 -11.56 -9.27 2.08
C ILE A 152 -12.69 -8.97 3.06
N ARG A 153 -12.35 -8.65 4.30
CA ARG A 153 -13.30 -8.29 5.35
C ARG A 153 -13.02 -6.85 5.77
N ILE A 154 -14.05 -6.02 5.90
CA ILE A 154 -13.94 -4.76 6.62
C ILE A 154 -14.38 -5.00 8.06
N ASN A 155 -13.51 -4.70 9.01
CA ASN A 155 -13.95 -4.37 10.37
C ASN A 155 -14.05 -2.85 10.49
N GLN A 156 -15.24 -2.36 10.85
CA GLN A 156 -15.44 -0.97 11.27
C GLN A 156 -15.38 -0.89 12.80
N PRO A 157 -14.92 0.23 13.38
CA PRO A 157 -14.97 0.41 14.82
C PRO A 157 -16.43 0.46 15.25
N SER A 158 -16.78 -0.21 16.34
CA SER A 158 -18.10 -0.10 16.95
C SER A 158 -18.32 1.36 17.39
N VAL A 159 -19.38 1.98 16.88
CA VAL A 159 -19.85 3.28 17.36
C VAL A 159 -20.25 3.10 18.82
N LYS A 160 -19.39 3.53 19.75
CA LYS A 160 -19.81 3.66 21.16
C LYS A 160 -20.85 4.78 21.22
N GLU A 161 -22.11 4.40 21.46
CA GLU A 161 -23.18 5.34 21.80
C GLU A 161 -22.67 6.27 22.92
N ARG A 162 -22.64 7.58 22.63
CA ARG A 162 -22.28 8.60 23.59
C ARG A 162 -23.37 8.60 24.68
N GLY A 163 -23.00 8.17 25.88
CA GLY A 163 -23.87 8.14 27.05
C GLY A 163 -24.58 9.47 27.26
N ARG A 164 -25.91 9.40 27.35
CA ARG A 164 -26.83 10.49 27.66
C ARG A 164 -26.48 11.02 29.07
N ARG A 165 -25.96 12.25 29.17
CA ARG A 165 -25.78 12.91 30.48
C ARG A 165 -27.18 13.27 31.03
N PRO A 166 -27.51 12.94 32.29
CA PRO A 166 -28.67 13.54 32.93
C PRO A 166 -28.36 15.02 33.21
N GLY A 167 -29.22 15.91 32.73
CA GLY A 167 -29.14 17.35 33.00
C GLY A 167 -29.53 17.67 34.45
N PRO A 168 -29.05 18.79 35.00
CA PRO A 168 -29.33 19.16 36.38
C PRO A 168 -30.71 19.83 36.51
N PRO A 169 -31.41 19.65 37.64
CA PRO A 169 -32.23 20.70 38.23
C PRO A 169 -31.40 21.58 39.17
#